data_AF-A0A0G4Q7I5-F1
#
_entry.id   AF-A0A0G4Q7I5-F1
#
_cell.length_a   1.000
_cell.length_b   1.000
_cell.length_c   1.000
_cell.angle_alpha   90.00
_cell.angle_beta   90.00
_cell.angle_gamma   90.00
#
_symmetry.space_group_name_H-M   'P 1'
#
loop_
_entity.id
_entity.type
_entity.pdbx_description
1 polymer ?
#
loop_
_entity_poly.entity_id
_entity_poly.type
_entity_poly.pdbx_seq_one_letter_code
_entity_poly.pdbx_strand_id
1 'polypeptide(L)'
;MSAVNIMPNAEQFQASLKEYVLIYTPDYSPLWLIVAGVLLVGMLLVLALHGFLRYRFATPHGGSHKEEKLYLYSKAVRLWHWSNASLFILLLLSGGINHFALLSAHDTALLVSVHEICGYLLLVCWLSFVLINLVGGNGKFYRIDGKNWLQRVLMQIRFYLYGIIKGEDHPFPATPNVKFNPLQQMAYLGVMYALVPLLLITGVLLQNPAFIPADAVTFKAWLLIAHQILAVCSVFFIIGHLYLCTTGKTPFQTFRSMVDGYHRH
;
A
#
# COMPACT_ATOMS: atom_id res chain seq x y z
N MET A 1 -23.72 69.64 4.54
CA MET A 1 -22.68 68.68 4.14
C MET A 1 -23.34 67.32 4.05
N SER A 2 -23.59 66.82 2.86
CA SER A 2 -24.24 65.52 2.66
C SER A 2 -23.24 64.41 2.98
N ALA A 3 -23.61 63.48 3.86
CA ALA A 3 -22.80 62.31 4.18
C ALA A 3 -22.60 61.48 2.90
N VAL A 4 -21.35 61.42 2.42
CA VAL A 4 -20.96 60.54 1.32
C VAL A 4 -21.10 59.12 1.83
N ASN A 5 -21.91 58.31 1.15
CA ASN A 5 -22.05 56.89 1.48
C ASN A 5 -20.71 56.20 1.23
N ILE A 6 -20.03 55.80 2.31
CA ILE A 6 -18.71 55.17 2.30
C ILE A 6 -18.82 53.65 2.14
N MET A 7 -20.03 53.11 1.90
CA MET A 7 -20.15 51.67 1.67
C MET A 7 -19.44 51.30 0.35
N PRO A 8 -18.52 50.33 0.38
CA PRO A 8 -17.88 49.84 -0.83
C PRO A 8 -18.95 49.36 -1.80
N ASN A 9 -18.76 49.62 -3.09
CA ASN A 9 -19.65 49.07 -4.10
C ASN A 9 -19.55 47.52 -4.09
N ALA A 10 -20.51 46.84 -4.72
CA ALA A 10 -20.58 45.38 -4.68
C ALA A 10 -19.28 44.69 -5.13
N GLU A 11 -18.57 45.25 -6.11
CA GLU A 11 -17.29 44.72 -6.59
C GLU A 11 -16.15 44.90 -5.57
N GLN A 12 -16.06 46.06 -4.92
CA GLN A 12 -15.09 46.34 -3.85
C GLN A 12 -15.36 45.48 -2.61
N PHE A 13 -16.62 45.30 -2.25
CA PHE A 13 -17.02 44.40 -1.17
C PHE A 13 -16.61 42.95 -1.50
N GLN A 14 -16.93 42.46 -2.71
CA GLN A 14 -16.53 41.13 -3.18
C GLN A 14 -15.01 40.94 -3.24
N ALA A 15 -14.24 41.97 -3.60
CA ALA A 15 -12.78 41.94 -3.58
C ALA A 15 -12.24 41.86 -2.15
N SER A 16 -12.82 42.62 -1.21
CA SER A 16 -12.43 42.58 0.20
C SER A 16 -12.75 41.25 0.88
N LEU A 17 -13.81 40.54 0.43
CA LEU A 17 -14.13 39.20 0.94
C LEU A 17 -12.98 38.19 0.71
N LYS A 18 -12.11 38.37 -0.29
CA LYS A 18 -10.92 37.51 -0.47
C LYS A 18 -9.85 37.69 0.62
N GLU A 19 -9.86 38.80 1.33
CA GLU A 19 -8.95 39.05 2.46
C GLU A 19 -9.48 38.44 3.76
N TYR A 20 -10.81 38.31 3.90
CA TYR A 20 -11.47 37.76 5.09
C TYR A 20 -11.82 36.27 4.98
N VAL A 21 -12.07 35.80 3.76
CA VAL A 21 -12.31 34.40 3.46
C VAL A 21 -11.01 33.85 2.90
N LEU A 22 -10.31 33.03 3.68
CA LEU A 22 -9.32 32.11 3.13
C LEU A 22 -10.05 31.26 2.07
N ILE A 23 -9.92 31.65 0.80
CA ILE A 23 -10.35 30.81 -0.30
C ILE A 23 -9.36 29.66 -0.32
N TYR A 24 -9.70 28.61 0.44
CA TYR A 24 -9.05 27.32 0.30
C TYR A 24 -9.44 26.80 -1.09
N THR A 25 -8.59 27.07 -2.09
CA THR A 25 -8.65 26.36 -3.36
C THR A 25 -7.99 25.00 -3.12
N PRO A 26 -8.76 23.89 -3.07
CA PRO A 26 -8.16 22.59 -2.84
C PRO A 26 -7.21 22.29 -4.00
N ASP A 27 -5.93 22.07 -3.71
CA ASP A 27 -4.99 21.56 -4.70
C ASP A 27 -5.16 20.04 -4.80
N TYR A 28 -6.01 19.63 -5.72
CA TYR A 28 -6.29 18.22 -5.98
C TYR A 28 -5.13 17.49 -6.66
N SER A 29 -4.20 18.21 -7.28
CA SER A 29 -3.12 17.63 -8.09
C SER A 29 -1.79 18.34 -7.82
N PRO A 30 -1.31 18.33 -6.57
CA PRO A 30 -0.03 18.94 -6.24
C PRO A 30 1.08 18.26 -7.04
N LEU A 31 2.14 19.01 -7.35
CA LEU A 31 3.23 18.54 -8.22
C LEU A 31 3.78 17.16 -7.81
N TRP A 32 3.91 16.90 -6.51
CA TRP A 32 4.40 15.61 -6.01
C TRP A 32 3.47 14.44 -6.36
N LEU A 33 2.16 14.66 -6.38
CA LEU A 33 1.17 13.63 -6.75
C LEU A 33 1.18 13.38 -8.26
N ILE A 34 1.39 14.43 -9.06
CA ILE A 34 1.61 14.30 -10.51
C ILE A 34 2.87 13.46 -10.77
N VAL A 35 3.98 13.79 -10.11
CA VAL A 35 5.23 13.02 -10.20
C VAL A 35 5.01 11.57 -9.78
N ALA A 36 4.27 11.32 -8.69
CA ALA A 36 3.92 9.97 -8.28
C ALA A 36 3.09 9.23 -9.33
N GLY A 37 2.14 9.90 -9.99
CA GLY A 37 1.37 9.34 -11.11
C GLY A 37 2.26 8.97 -12.31
N VAL A 38 3.20 9.84 -12.69
CA VAL A 38 4.18 9.55 -13.76
C VAL A 38 5.07 8.35 -13.39
N LEU A 39 5.56 8.29 -12.15
CA LEU A 39 6.34 7.15 -11.65
C LEU A 39 5.52 5.85 -11.66
N LEU A 40 4.22 5.93 -11.34
CA LEU A 40 3.32 4.79 -11.37
C LEU A 40 3.14 4.26 -12.80
N VAL A 41 2.94 5.15 -13.77
CA VAL A 41 2.89 4.79 -15.20
C VAL A 41 4.21 4.15 -15.64
N GLY A 42 5.35 4.74 -15.25
CA GLY A 42 6.67 4.17 -15.52
C GLY A 42 6.84 2.75 -14.95
N MET A 43 6.42 2.54 -13.70
CA MET A 43 6.41 1.21 -13.06
C MET A 43 5.55 0.23 -13.87
N LEU A 44 4.33 0.61 -14.25
CA LEU A 44 3.44 -0.24 -15.05
C LEU A 44 4.07 -0.64 -16.39
N LEU A 45 4.72 0.29 -17.08
CA LEU A 45 5.43 0.01 -18.34
C LEU A 45 6.60 -0.96 -18.13
N VAL A 46 7.39 -0.77 -17.06
CA VAL A 46 8.50 -1.68 -16.71
C VAL A 46 7.97 -3.08 -16.39
N LEU A 47 6.90 -3.18 -15.60
CA LEU A 47 6.29 -4.47 -15.24
C LEU A 47 5.66 -5.16 -16.45
N ALA A 48 5.02 -4.41 -17.34
CA ALA A 48 4.47 -4.92 -18.59
C ALA A 48 5.58 -5.45 -19.51
N LEU A 49 6.66 -4.68 -19.70
CA LEU A 49 7.84 -5.11 -20.44
C LEU A 49 8.46 -6.36 -19.81
N HIS A 50 8.65 -6.36 -18.49
CA HIS A 50 9.21 -7.50 -17.77
C HIS A 50 8.33 -8.76 -17.94
N GLY A 51 7.00 -8.61 -17.83
CA GLY A 51 6.04 -9.68 -18.07
C GLY A 51 6.08 -10.20 -19.51
N PHE A 52 6.15 -9.30 -20.48
CA PHE A 52 6.28 -9.63 -21.90
C PHE A 52 7.58 -10.38 -22.20
N LEU A 53 8.72 -9.92 -21.68
CA LEU A 53 10.01 -10.60 -21.84
C LEU A 53 9.98 -12.00 -21.22
N ARG A 54 9.40 -12.14 -20.03
CA ARG A 54 9.21 -13.46 -19.40
C ARG A 54 8.35 -14.37 -20.25
N TYR A 55 7.26 -13.87 -20.82
CA TYR A 55 6.40 -14.67 -21.70
C TYR A 55 7.12 -15.08 -23.00
N ARG A 56 7.85 -14.15 -23.62
CA ARG A 56 8.55 -14.37 -24.90
C ARG A 56 9.75 -15.30 -24.80
N PHE A 57 10.45 -15.26 -23.67
CA PHE A 57 11.65 -16.06 -23.40
C PHE A 57 11.40 -17.21 -22.42
N ALA A 58 10.13 -17.48 -22.09
CA ALA A 58 9.75 -18.61 -21.25
C ALA A 58 10.28 -19.91 -21.87
N THR A 59 11.20 -20.56 -21.16
CA THR A 59 11.59 -21.93 -21.47
C THR A 59 10.43 -22.86 -21.08
N PRO A 60 9.91 -23.68 -22.01
CA PRO A 60 8.92 -24.70 -21.67
C PRO A 60 9.50 -25.59 -20.56
N HIS A 61 8.82 -25.65 -19.43
CA HIS A 61 9.21 -26.59 -18.37
C HIS A 61 8.83 -27.98 -18.85
N GLY A 62 9.82 -28.71 -19.37
CA GLY A 62 9.65 -30.10 -19.79
C GLY A 62 9.44 -31.01 -18.58
N GLY A 63 8.39 -31.82 -18.60
CA GLY A 63 8.26 -32.99 -17.75
C GLY A 63 7.13 -32.95 -16.73
N SER A 64 6.37 -34.06 -16.71
CA SER A 64 5.38 -34.49 -15.73
C SER A 64 5.97 -34.62 -14.31
N HIS A 65 6.39 -33.53 -13.69
CA HIS A 65 6.69 -33.51 -12.27
C HIS A 65 5.38 -33.37 -11.50
N LYS A 66 5.08 -34.31 -10.61
CA LYS A 66 3.96 -34.19 -9.66
C LYS A 66 4.17 -32.88 -8.88
N GLU A 67 3.20 -31.99 -8.95
CA GLU A 67 3.20 -30.72 -8.22
C GLU A 67 3.27 -31.03 -6.71
N GLU A 68 4.44 -30.81 -6.10
CA GLU A 68 4.60 -30.98 -4.66
C GLU A 68 3.87 -29.85 -3.94
N LYS A 69 2.95 -30.22 -3.04
CA LYS A 69 2.13 -29.29 -2.28
C LYS A 69 2.61 -29.24 -0.84
N LEU A 70 3.05 -28.07 -0.42
CA LEU A 70 3.46 -27.80 0.95
C LEU A 70 2.45 -26.86 1.64
N TYR A 71 1.86 -27.32 2.74
CA TYR A 71 0.94 -26.48 3.51
C TYR A 71 1.73 -25.45 4.33
N LEU A 72 1.77 -24.21 3.83
CA LEU A 72 2.52 -23.10 4.45
C LEU A 72 1.62 -22.04 5.11
N TYR A 73 0.40 -21.87 4.59
CA TYR A 73 -0.50 -20.80 5.00
C TYR A 73 -1.70 -21.37 5.73
N SER A 74 -1.79 -21.15 7.04
CA SER A 74 -2.92 -21.63 7.84
C SER A 74 -4.23 -20.92 7.50
N LYS A 75 -5.38 -21.53 7.79
CA LYS A 75 -6.69 -20.89 7.59
C LYS A 75 -6.78 -19.51 8.26
N ALA A 76 -6.25 -19.40 9.49
CA ALA A 76 -6.22 -18.14 10.23
C ALA A 76 -5.40 -17.06 9.51
N VAL A 77 -4.20 -17.40 9.01
CA VAL A 77 -3.36 -16.46 8.25
C VAL A 77 -4.04 -16.01 6.97
N ARG A 78 -4.72 -16.91 6.25
CA ARG A 78 -5.42 -16.56 5.01
C ARG A 78 -6.64 -15.69 5.28
N LEU A 79 -7.45 -16.02 6.29
CA LEU A 79 -8.58 -15.18 6.70
C LEU A 79 -8.11 -13.79 7.09
N TRP A 80 -7.07 -13.71 7.93
CA TRP A 80 -6.45 -12.45 8.31
C TRP A 80 -5.99 -11.64 7.08
N HIS A 81 -5.29 -12.29 6.14
CA HIS A 81 -4.81 -11.62 4.94
C HIS A 81 -5.96 -11.07 4.08
N TRP A 82 -7.02 -11.86 3.85
CA TRP A 82 -8.16 -11.42 3.04
C TRP A 82 -8.98 -10.32 3.71
N SER A 83 -9.10 -10.34 5.04
CA SER A 83 -9.67 -9.23 5.80
C SER A 83 -8.82 -7.97 5.65
N ASN A 84 -7.50 -8.09 5.86
CA ASN A 84 -6.56 -6.99 5.72
C ASN A 84 -6.58 -6.40 4.31
N ALA A 85 -6.52 -7.24 3.26
CA ALA A 85 -6.53 -6.82 1.86
C ALA A 85 -7.85 -6.10 1.50
N SER A 86 -9.00 -6.62 1.91
CA SER A 86 -10.30 -6.00 1.64
C SER A 86 -10.41 -4.62 2.28
N LEU A 87 -10.03 -4.51 3.56
CA LEU A 87 -10.01 -3.24 4.28
C LEU A 87 -9.08 -2.22 3.61
N PHE A 88 -7.90 -2.66 3.19
CA PHE A 88 -6.92 -1.80 2.53
C PHE A 88 -7.43 -1.25 1.20
N ILE A 89 -8.09 -2.08 0.40
CA ILE A 89 -8.71 -1.65 -0.87
C ILE A 89 -9.82 -0.63 -0.60
N LEU A 90 -10.71 -0.89 0.37
CA LEU A 90 -11.78 0.04 0.74
C LEU A 90 -11.22 1.39 1.21
N LEU A 91 -10.15 1.39 2.00
CA LEU A 91 -9.47 2.61 2.46
C LEU A 91 -8.86 3.40 1.30
N LEU A 92 -8.14 2.74 0.40
CA LEU A 92 -7.55 3.41 -0.76
C LEU A 92 -8.61 4.00 -1.69
N LEU A 93 -9.71 3.27 -1.93
CA LEU A 93 -10.81 3.75 -2.77
C LEU A 93 -11.53 4.93 -2.13
N SER A 94 -11.96 4.79 -0.87
CA SER A 94 -12.67 5.87 -0.16
C SER A 94 -11.78 7.11 0.03
N GLY A 95 -10.50 6.93 0.37
CA GLY A 95 -9.54 8.02 0.51
C GLY A 95 -9.23 8.72 -0.82
N GLY A 96 -9.06 7.96 -1.90
CA GLY A 96 -8.84 8.50 -3.24
C GLY A 96 -10.05 9.27 -3.78
N ILE A 97 -11.25 8.70 -3.63
CA ILE A 97 -12.51 9.37 -4.03
C ILE A 97 -12.70 10.67 -3.26
N ASN A 98 -12.43 10.66 -1.94
CA ASN A 98 -12.52 11.85 -1.10
C ASN A 98 -11.49 12.91 -1.51
N HIS A 99 -10.23 12.51 -1.73
CA HIS A 99 -9.16 13.44 -2.15
C HIS A 99 -9.56 14.20 -3.41
N PHE A 100 -10.04 13.51 -4.45
CA PHE A 100 -10.43 14.15 -5.72
C PHE A 100 -11.86 14.72 -5.74
N ALA A 101 -12.58 14.69 -4.62
CA ALA A 101 -13.96 15.17 -4.50
C ALA A 101 -14.89 14.66 -5.63
N LEU A 102 -14.82 13.36 -5.95
CA LEU A 102 -15.50 12.80 -7.13
C LEU A 102 -17.02 12.62 -6.96
N LEU A 103 -17.55 12.76 -5.73
CA LEU A 103 -18.96 12.55 -5.40
C LEU A 103 -19.60 13.79 -4.77
N SER A 104 -20.91 13.75 -4.56
CA SER A 104 -21.64 14.80 -3.86
C SER A 104 -21.15 14.97 -2.40
N ALA A 105 -21.43 16.11 -1.79
CA ALA A 105 -21.05 16.37 -0.39
C ALA A 105 -21.67 15.34 0.59
N HIS A 106 -22.91 14.94 0.34
CA HIS A 106 -23.60 13.91 1.13
C HIS A 106 -22.89 12.55 1.03
N ASP A 107 -22.58 12.12 -0.20
CA ASP A 107 -21.93 10.83 -0.42
C ASP A 107 -20.48 10.82 0.05
N THR A 108 -19.82 11.98 -0.02
CA THR A 108 -18.48 12.18 0.53
C THR A 108 -18.49 12.02 2.05
N ALA A 109 -19.46 12.60 2.75
CA ALA A 109 -19.60 12.42 4.20
C ALA A 109 -19.78 10.94 4.57
N LEU A 110 -20.60 10.21 3.81
CA LEU A 110 -20.75 8.76 3.99
C LEU A 110 -19.43 8.01 3.77
N LEU A 111 -18.70 8.31 2.69
CA LEU A 111 -17.42 7.68 2.40
C LEU A 111 -16.35 7.99 3.46
N VAL A 112 -16.36 9.18 4.04
CA VAL A 112 -15.48 9.54 5.16
C VAL A 112 -15.78 8.64 6.37
N SER A 113 -17.06 8.44 6.72
CA SER A 113 -17.44 7.52 7.79
C SER A 113 -17.06 6.06 7.49
N VAL A 114 -17.22 5.61 6.24
CA VAL A 114 -16.78 4.27 5.82
C VAL A 114 -15.26 4.14 5.93
N HIS A 115 -14.51 5.16 5.50
CA HIS A 115 -13.05 5.20 5.61
C HIS A 115 -12.60 5.10 7.08
N GLU A 116 -13.23 5.86 7.98
CA GLU A 116 -12.97 5.82 9.41
C GLU A 116 -13.19 4.42 10.00
N ILE A 117 -14.37 3.83 9.76
CA ILE A 117 -14.72 2.49 10.28
C ILE A 117 -13.71 1.46 9.75
N CYS A 118 -13.39 1.50 8.45
CA CYS A 118 -12.39 0.60 7.86
C CYS A 118 -11.00 0.80 8.48
N GLY A 119 -10.64 2.04 8.83
CA GLY A 119 -9.38 2.38 9.48
C GLY A 119 -9.25 1.75 10.86
N TYR A 120 -10.29 1.85 11.69
CA TYR A 120 -10.31 1.18 13.00
C TYR A 120 -10.38 -0.34 12.89
N LEU A 121 -11.13 -0.89 11.93
CA LEU A 121 -11.12 -2.33 11.67
C LEU A 121 -9.72 -2.81 11.24
N LEU A 122 -9.01 -2.02 10.41
CA LEU A 122 -7.64 -2.31 10.02
C LEU A 122 -6.69 -2.24 11.22
N LEU A 123 -6.88 -1.29 12.14
CA LEU A 123 -6.12 -1.20 13.39
C LEU A 123 -6.26 -2.48 14.22
N VAL A 124 -7.50 -2.96 14.43
CA VAL A 124 -7.77 -4.21 15.14
C VAL A 124 -7.16 -5.41 14.40
N CYS A 125 -7.28 -5.44 13.07
CA CYS A 125 -6.69 -6.48 12.23
C CYS A 125 -5.16 -6.51 12.36
N TRP A 126 -4.52 -5.34 12.39
CA TRP A 126 -3.08 -5.19 12.57
C TRP A 126 -2.61 -5.57 13.98
N LEU A 127 -3.32 -5.15 15.03
CA LEU A 127 -3.01 -5.56 16.40
C LEU A 127 -3.12 -7.08 16.57
N SER A 128 -4.13 -7.69 15.94
CA SER A 128 -4.30 -9.15 15.91
C SER A 128 -3.13 -9.84 15.22
N PHE A 129 -2.63 -9.29 14.10
CA PHE A 129 -1.44 -9.80 13.42
C PHE A 129 -0.20 -9.76 14.31
N VAL A 130 0.04 -8.63 14.96
CA VAL A 130 1.18 -8.46 15.87
C VAL A 130 1.09 -9.48 17.01
N LEU A 131 -0.09 -9.61 17.63
CA LEU A 131 -0.32 -10.58 18.71
C LEU A 131 -0.09 -12.03 18.24
N ILE A 132 -0.62 -12.42 17.07
CA ILE A 132 -0.42 -13.75 16.49
C ILE A 132 1.07 -14.01 16.18
N ASN A 133 1.82 -13.02 15.72
CA ASN A 133 3.24 -13.20 15.46
C ASN A 133 4.08 -13.28 16.73
N LEU A 134 3.70 -12.54 17.78
CA LEU A 134 4.36 -12.58 19.08
C LEU A 134 4.12 -13.91 19.81
N VAL A 135 2.89 -14.43 19.79
CA VAL A 135 2.50 -15.62 20.56
C VAL A 135 2.54 -16.91 19.71
N GLY A 136 2.14 -16.85 18.44
CA GLY A 136 1.82 -18.01 17.61
C GLY A 136 2.98 -18.62 16.83
N GLY A 137 4.23 -18.37 17.23
CA GLY A 137 5.44 -18.93 16.60
C GLY A 137 5.69 -18.50 15.13
N ASN A 138 4.75 -17.78 14.49
CA ASN A 138 4.87 -17.28 13.12
C ASN A 138 5.86 -16.11 13.01
N GLY A 139 6.10 -15.37 14.11
CA GLY A 139 7.09 -14.29 14.17
C GLY A 139 8.50 -14.72 13.79
N LYS A 140 8.86 -16.01 13.93
CA LYS A 140 10.19 -16.52 13.55
C LYS A 140 10.52 -16.30 12.07
N PHE A 141 9.52 -16.31 11.19
CA PHE A 141 9.71 -16.10 9.75
C PHE A 141 9.98 -14.64 9.38
N TYR A 142 9.77 -13.72 10.32
CA TYR A 142 10.03 -12.29 10.16
C TYR A 142 11.40 -11.86 10.73
N ARG A 143 12.19 -12.80 11.26
CA ARG A 143 13.54 -12.51 11.75
C ARG A 143 14.52 -12.52 10.57
N ILE A 144 15.18 -11.40 10.34
CA ILE A 144 16.23 -11.29 9.32
C ILE A 144 17.50 -11.98 9.87
N ASP A 145 18.03 -12.94 9.10
CA ASP A 145 19.38 -13.45 9.36
C ASP A 145 20.41 -12.41 8.90
N GLY A 146 21.21 -11.87 9.81
CA GLY A 146 22.20 -10.83 9.49
C GLY A 146 23.37 -11.32 8.62
N LYS A 147 23.64 -12.64 8.58
CA LYS A 147 24.80 -13.18 7.85
C LYS A 147 24.60 -13.01 6.35
N ASN A 148 25.53 -12.38 5.63
CA ASN A 148 25.47 -12.21 4.15
C ASN A 148 24.15 -11.64 3.61
N TRP A 149 23.42 -10.87 4.42
CA TRP A 149 22.08 -10.41 4.06
C TRP A 149 22.06 -9.60 2.76
N LEU A 150 22.99 -8.66 2.61
CA LEU A 150 23.10 -7.84 1.41
C LEU A 150 23.34 -8.69 0.16
N GLN A 151 24.22 -9.68 0.25
CA GLN A 151 24.48 -10.61 -0.85
C GLN A 151 23.22 -11.38 -1.23
N ARG A 152 22.44 -11.88 -0.25
CA ARG A 152 21.18 -12.58 -0.51
C ARG A 152 20.14 -11.68 -1.17
N VAL A 153 20.04 -10.43 -0.73
CA VAL A 153 19.16 -9.43 -1.34
C VAL A 153 19.58 -9.17 -2.80
N LEU A 154 20.87 -8.95 -3.06
CA LEU A 154 21.38 -8.73 -4.42
C LEU A 154 21.17 -9.94 -5.33
N MET A 155 21.35 -11.16 -4.83
CA MET A 155 21.04 -12.39 -5.58
C MET A 155 19.56 -12.47 -5.94
N GLN A 156 18.67 -12.12 -5.02
CA GLN A 156 17.23 -12.11 -5.28
C GLN A 156 16.83 -11.00 -6.27
N ILE A 157 17.47 -9.82 -6.21
CA ILE A 157 17.27 -8.73 -7.18
C ILE A 157 17.71 -9.19 -8.58
N ARG A 158 18.92 -9.76 -8.71
CA ARG A 158 19.42 -10.30 -10.00
C ARG A 158 18.46 -11.35 -10.57
N PHE A 159 17.97 -12.23 -9.72
CA PHE A 159 17.01 -13.25 -10.10
C PHE A 159 15.74 -12.62 -10.68
N TYR A 160 15.11 -11.67 -9.98
CA TYR A 160 13.88 -11.04 -10.47
C TYR A 160 14.08 -10.16 -11.70
N LEU A 161 15.24 -9.51 -11.87
CA LEU A 161 15.50 -8.64 -13.03
C LEU A 161 15.89 -9.41 -14.30
N TYR A 162 16.56 -10.55 -14.14
CA TYR A 162 17.17 -11.26 -15.27
C TYR A 162 17.02 -12.78 -15.19
N GLY A 163 17.34 -13.38 -14.04
CA GLY A 163 17.37 -14.84 -13.90
C GLY A 163 16.03 -15.52 -14.23
N ILE A 164 14.92 -14.92 -13.79
CA ILE A 164 13.57 -15.43 -14.04
C ILE A 164 13.19 -15.40 -15.53
N ILE A 165 13.72 -14.45 -16.31
CA ILE A 165 13.50 -14.38 -17.77
C ILE A 165 14.27 -15.51 -18.46
N LYS A 166 15.42 -15.91 -17.91
CA LYS A 166 16.24 -17.03 -18.41
C LYS A 166 15.75 -18.41 -17.97
N GLY A 167 14.73 -18.47 -17.10
CA GLY A 167 14.25 -19.73 -16.54
C GLY A 167 15.22 -20.33 -15.51
N GLU A 168 16.05 -19.52 -14.86
CA GLU A 168 16.86 -19.98 -13.73
C GLU A 168 15.98 -20.43 -12.57
N ASP A 169 16.48 -21.34 -11.73
CA ASP A 169 15.79 -21.74 -10.50
C ASP A 169 15.79 -20.61 -9.46
N HIS A 170 14.71 -20.55 -8.66
CA HIS A 170 14.59 -19.53 -7.62
C HIS A 170 15.65 -19.73 -6.53
N PRO A 171 16.49 -18.72 -6.21
CA PRO A 171 17.67 -18.89 -5.34
C PRO A 171 17.32 -19.24 -3.89
N PHE A 172 16.11 -18.89 -3.45
CA PHE A 172 15.59 -19.16 -2.11
C PHE A 172 14.20 -19.80 -2.17
N PRO A 173 14.08 -21.10 -2.46
CA PRO A 173 12.78 -21.77 -2.52
C PRO A 173 12.13 -21.79 -1.14
N ALA A 174 10.80 -21.68 -1.11
CA ALA A 174 10.05 -21.76 0.14
C ALA A 174 10.15 -23.18 0.72
N THR A 175 10.41 -23.28 2.02
CA THR A 175 10.50 -24.54 2.77
C THR A 175 9.66 -24.44 4.05
N PRO A 176 9.39 -25.53 4.78
CA PRO A 176 8.66 -25.45 6.06
C PRO A 176 9.31 -24.51 7.08
N ASN A 177 10.64 -24.31 6.96
CA ASN A 177 11.45 -23.49 7.86
C ASN A 177 11.73 -22.08 7.32
N VAL A 178 11.55 -21.84 6.02
CA VAL A 178 11.79 -20.55 5.35
C VAL A 178 10.61 -20.24 4.44
N LYS A 179 9.70 -19.37 4.88
CA LYS A 179 8.49 -19.02 4.11
C LYS A 179 8.74 -17.96 3.04
N PHE A 180 9.69 -17.06 3.25
CA PHE A 180 9.87 -15.86 2.45
C PHE A 180 11.27 -15.79 1.88
N ASN A 181 11.38 -15.34 0.64
CA ASN A 181 12.67 -14.93 0.10
C ASN A 181 13.12 -13.60 0.74
N PRO A 182 14.42 -13.23 0.63
CA PRO A 182 14.95 -12.04 1.30
C PRO A 182 14.22 -10.73 0.95
N LEU A 183 13.82 -10.54 -0.32
CA LEU A 183 13.08 -9.35 -0.73
C LEU A 183 11.65 -9.35 -0.20
N GLN A 184 10.95 -10.49 -0.25
CA GLN A 184 9.61 -10.64 0.32
C GLN A 184 9.63 -10.42 1.83
N GLN A 185 10.63 -10.96 2.53
CA GLN A 185 10.78 -10.77 3.97
C GLN A 185 10.94 -9.27 4.32
N MET A 186 11.81 -8.55 3.60
CA MET A 186 11.95 -7.10 3.76
C MET A 186 10.65 -6.36 3.46
N ALA A 187 9.98 -6.70 2.35
CA ALA A 187 8.75 -6.04 1.95
C ALA A 187 7.65 -6.24 3.01
N TYR A 188 7.46 -7.46 3.52
CA TYR A 188 6.46 -7.74 4.54
C TYR A 188 6.79 -7.10 5.89
N LEU A 189 8.08 -7.06 6.28
CA LEU A 189 8.51 -6.31 7.46
C LEU A 189 8.26 -4.82 7.31
N GLY A 190 8.69 -4.23 6.20
CA GLY A 190 8.49 -2.80 5.93
C GLY A 190 7.01 -2.44 5.88
N VAL A 191 6.18 -3.26 5.25
CA VAL A 191 4.73 -3.01 5.19
C VAL A 191 4.10 -3.17 6.57
N MET A 192 4.29 -4.31 7.23
CA MET A 192 3.56 -4.62 8.46
C MET A 192 4.10 -3.91 9.69
N TYR A 193 5.37 -3.50 9.71
CA TYR A 193 5.99 -2.87 10.89
C TYR A 193 6.44 -1.43 10.65
N ALA A 194 6.30 -0.89 9.43
CA ALA A 194 6.49 0.54 9.18
C ALA A 194 5.29 1.18 8.46
N LEU A 195 4.98 0.77 7.23
CA LEU A 195 3.94 1.43 6.40
C LEU A 195 2.55 1.40 7.03
N VAL A 196 2.05 0.23 7.39
CA VAL A 196 0.71 0.06 8.00
C VAL A 196 0.62 0.75 9.36
N PRO A 197 1.58 0.57 10.30
CA PRO A 197 1.56 1.33 11.54
C PRO A 197 1.56 2.85 11.33
N LEU A 198 2.38 3.36 10.42
CA LEU A 198 2.42 4.79 10.13
C LEU A 198 1.10 5.29 9.53
N LEU A 199 0.45 4.52 8.65
CA LEU A 199 -0.89 4.83 8.14
C LEU A 199 -1.91 4.90 9.26
N LEU A 200 -1.90 3.91 10.17
CA LEU A 200 -2.82 3.85 11.29
C LEU A 200 -2.60 5.00 12.26
N ILE A 201 -1.35 5.30 12.63
CA ILE A 201 -1.00 6.42 13.51
C ILE A 201 -1.44 7.74 12.89
N THR A 202 -1.08 7.99 11.63
CA THR A 202 -1.46 9.23 10.94
C THR A 202 -2.97 9.35 10.77
N GLY A 203 -3.68 8.26 10.46
CA GLY A 203 -5.14 8.24 10.34
C GLY A 203 -5.84 8.51 11.68
N VAL A 204 -5.41 7.89 12.77
CA VAL A 204 -5.95 8.12 14.12
C VAL A 204 -5.72 9.57 14.56
N LEU A 205 -4.55 10.14 14.28
CA LEU A 205 -4.24 11.54 14.59
C LEU A 205 -5.08 12.53 13.76
N LEU A 206 -5.35 12.21 12.49
CA LEU A 206 -6.24 13.01 11.64
C LEU A 206 -7.69 12.97 12.13
N GLN A 207 -8.17 11.81 12.60
CA GLN A 207 -9.52 11.64 13.15
C GLN A 207 -9.68 12.32 14.51
N ASN A 208 -8.59 12.40 15.29
CA ASN A 208 -8.60 12.94 16.65
C ASN A 208 -7.66 14.14 16.75
N PRO A 209 -7.96 15.27 16.07
CA PRO A 209 -7.07 16.44 16.04
C PRO A 209 -6.84 17.06 17.42
N ALA A 210 -7.69 16.76 18.41
CA ALA A 210 -7.53 17.15 19.80
C ALA A 210 -6.29 16.53 20.49
N PHE A 211 -5.74 15.43 19.96
CA PHE A 211 -4.48 14.85 20.43
C PHE A 211 -3.25 15.67 20.03
N ILE A 212 -3.43 16.63 19.11
CA ILE A 212 -2.36 17.48 18.61
C ILE A 212 -2.54 18.89 19.20
N PRO A 213 -1.49 19.50 19.79
CA PRO A 213 -1.55 20.87 20.30
C PRO A 213 -2.17 21.84 19.30
N ALA A 214 -2.97 22.79 19.82
CA ALA A 214 -3.73 23.73 18.99
C ALA A 214 -2.82 24.58 18.08
N ASP A 215 -1.67 24.98 18.61
CA ASP A 215 -0.63 25.79 17.99
C ASP A 215 0.26 25.03 16.98
N ALA A 216 0.19 23.70 16.93
CA ALA A 216 0.95 22.87 16.00
C ALA A 216 0.35 22.87 14.56
N VAL A 217 0.07 24.06 14.01
CA VAL A 217 -0.59 24.25 12.71
C VAL A 217 0.19 23.58 11.58
N THR A 218 1.51 23.78 11.54
CA THR A 218 2.39 23.18 10.53
C THR A 218 2.38 21.65 10.58
N PHE A 219 2.39 21.07 11.79
CA PHE A 219 2.33 19.62 11.94
C PHE A 219 1.01 19.06 11.40
N LYS A 220 -0.13 19.69 11.71
CA LYS A 220 -1.45 19.30 11.20
C LYS A 220 -1.52 19.35 9.68
N ALA A 221 -0.95 20.38 9.06
CA ALA A 221 -0.89 20.51 7.61
C ALA A 221 -0.07 19.38 6.96
N TRP A 222 1.11 19.08 7.50
CA TRP A 222 1.96 18.00 7.00
C TRP A 222 1.41 16.60 7.29
N LEU A 223 0.62 16.43 8.34
CA LEU A 223 0.05 15.13 8.72
C LEU A 223 -0.84 14.55 7.63
N LEU A 224 -1.70 15.38 7.02
CA LEU A 224 -2.56 14.94 5.91
C LEU A 224 -1.73 14.53 4.69
N ILE A 225 -0.73 15.35 4.34
CA ILE A 225 0.18 15.07 3.23
C ILE A 225 0.96 13.77 3.48
N ALA A 226 1.45 13.56 4.71
CA ALA A 226 2.15 12.35 5.10
C ALA A 226 1.24 11.11 4.99
N HIS A 227 0.00 11.18 5.46
CA HIS A 227 -0.98 10.10 5.31
C HIS A 227 -1.22 9.78 3.83
N GLN A 228 -1.35 10.81 2.98
CA GLN A 228 -1.53 10.64 1.54
C GLN A 228 -0.30 10.02 0.87
N ILE A 229 0.92 10.44 1.23
CA ILE A 229 2.16 9.83 0.72
C ILE A 229 2.21 8.34 1.08
N LEU A 230 1.87 7.97 2.32
CA LEU A 230 1.82 6.58 2.76
C LEU A 230 0.76 5.78 1.99
N ALA A 231 -0.40 6.37 1.69
CA ALA A 231 -1.42 5.76 0.84
C ALA A 231 -0.91 5.52 -0.58
N VAL A 232 -0.22 6.51 -1.18
CA VAL A 232 0.42 6.38 -2.50
C VAL A 232 1.48 5.28 -2.48
N CYS A 233 2.38 5.26 -1.50
CA CYS A 233 3.36 4.17 -1.32
C CYS A 233 2.70 2.79 -1.26
N SER A 234 1.51 2.71 -0.65
CA SER A 234 0.76 1.45 -0.58
C SER A 234 0.18 1.02 -1.93
N VAL A 235 -0.22 1.94 -2.80
CA VAL A 235 -0.63 1.64 -4.18
C VAL A 235 0.55 1.02 -4.95
N PHE A 236 1.74 1.62 -4.87
CA PHE A 236 2.96 1.05 -5.47
C PHE A 236 3.24 -0.36 -4.95
N PHE A 237 3.15 -0.55 -3.63
CA PHE A 237 3.34 -1.86 -3.02
C PHE A 237 2.33 -2.89 -3.54
N ILE A 238 1.03 -2.56 -3.61
CA ILE A 238 -0.01 -3.49 -4.07
C ILE A 238 0.24 -3.90 -5.52
N ILE A 239 0.56 -2.96 -6.41
CA ILE A 239 0.84 -3.29 -7.82
C ILE A 239 2.07 -4.20 -7.92
N GLY A 240 3.15 -3.86 -7.21
CA GLY A 240 4.36 -4.69 -7.18
C GLY A 240 4.10 -6.08 -6.60
N HIS A 241 3.32 -6.16 -5.52
CA HIS A 241 2.93 -7.41 -4.87
C HIS A 241 2.13 -8.31 -5.80
N LEU A 242 1.06 -7.78 -6.42
CA LEU A 242 0.24 -8.51 -7.39
C LEU A 242 1.07 -8.99 -8.57
N TYR A 243 1.99 -8.15 -9.07
CA TYR A 243 2.90 -8.56 -10.13
C TYR A 243 3.80 -9.72 -9.70
N LEU A 244 4.42 -9.63 -8.52
CA LEU A 244 5.26 -10.71 -7.99
C LEU A 244 4.45 -12.00 -7.76
N CYS A 245 3.17 -11.92 -7.43
CA CYS A 245 2.31 -13.12 -7.36
C CYS A 245 2.18 -13.84 -8.72
N THR A 246 2.33 -13.14 -9.86
CA THR A 246 2.35 -13.74 -11.20
C THR A 246 3.71 -14.35 -11.59
N THR A 247 4.72 -14.27 -10.70
CA THR A 247 6.08 -14.76 -10.99
C THR A 247 6.31 -16.25 -10.69
N GLY A 248 5.27 -16.96 -10.24
CA GLY A 248 5.31 -18.43 -10.12
C GLY A 248 5.42 -19.15 -11.48
N LYS A 249 5.47 -20.49 -11.45
CA LYS A 249 5.50 -21.33 -12.68
C LYS A 249 4.29 -21.08 -13.56
N THR A 250 3.14 -20.81 -12.95
CA THR A 250 1.96 -20.27 -13.64
C THR A 250 1.50 -18.97 -12.98
N PRO A 251 0.89 -18.03 -13.73
CA PRO A 251 0.48 -16.73 -13.19
C PRO A 251 -0.45 -16.82 -11.98
N PHE A 252 -1.22 -17.91 -11.84
CA PHE A 252 -2.21 -18.10 -10.78
C PHE A 252 -1.74 -19.00 -9.63
N GLN A 253 -0.55 -19.61 -9.73
CA GLN A 253 -0.07 -20.60 -8.75
C GLN A 253 0.03 -20.01 -7.34
N THR A 254 0.65 -18.83 -7.20
CA THR A 254 0.81 -18.14 -5.92
C THR A 254 -0.53 -17.66 -5.38
N PHE A 255 -1.43 -17.17 -6.22
CA PHE A 255 -2.78 -16.77 -5.79
C PHE A 255 -3.57 -17.94 -5.21
N ARG A 256 -3.49 -19.12 -5.83
CA ARG A 256 -4.15 -20.34 -5.32
C ARG A 256 -3.69 -20.70 -3.91
N SER A 257 -2.41 -20.45 -3.58
CA SER A 257 -1.88 -20.71 -2.24
C SER A 257 -2.55 -19.86 -1.15
N MET A 258 -3.05 -18.68 -1.49
CA MET A 258 -3.82 -17.82 -0.57
C MET A 258 -5.30 -18.19 -0.50
N VAL A 259 -5.77 -19.11 -1.33
CA VAL A 259 -7.12 -19.68 -1.25
C VAL A 259 -7.09 -20.99 -0.45
N ASP A 260 -6.27 -21.95 -0.87
CA ASP A 260 -6.26 -23.31 -0.29
C ASP A 260 -5.20 -23.53 0.81
N GLY A 261 -4.16 -22.70 0.87
CA GLY A 261 -3.07 -22.79 1.83
C GLY A 261 -1.85 -23.57 1.38
N TYR A 262 -1.89 -24.17 0.18
CA TYR A 262 -0.83 -25.01 -0.35
C TYR A 262 0.07 -24.23 -1.29
N HIS A 263 1.32 -24.08 -0.89
CA HIS A 263 2.39 -23.67 -1.80
C HIS A 263 2.72 -24.84 -2.73
N ARG A 264 2.99 -24.52 -3.99
CA ARG A 264 3.21 -25.50 -5.04
C ARG A 264 4.58 -25.26 -5.63
N HIS A 265 5.38 -26.32 -5.72
CA HIS A 265 6.70 -26.25 -6.34
C HIS A 265 6.63 -26.51 -7.83
#